data_AF-A0A2A2B176-F1
#
_entry.id   AF-A0A2A2B176-F1
#
_cell.length_a   1.000
_cell.length_b   1.000
_cell.length_c   1.000
_cell.angle_alpha   90.00
_cell.angle_beta   90.00
_cell.angle_gamma   90.00
#
_symmetry.space_group_name_H-M   'P 1'
#
loop_
_entity.id
_entity.type
_entity.pdbx_description
1 polymer ?
#
loop_
_entity_poly.entity_id
_entity_poly.type
_entity_poly.pdbx_seq_one_letter_code
_entity_poly.pdbx_strand_id
1 'polypeptide(L)'
;MKSLIKLSSIVISCLILSGCFPCKLGDWNCSQIDPRWSKNIDECQSTQRSIAKNILKDRYSDKIDSEIGNSCIQNTNYKFKTIN
;
A
#
# COMPACT_ATOMS: atom_id res chain seq x y z
N MET A 1 28.82 -39.13 4.60
CA MET A 1 28.86 -37.66 4.44
C MET A 1 28.54 -37.17 3.02
N LYS A 2 29.16 -37.69 1.95
CA LYS A 2 28.89 -37.22 0.56
C LYS A 2 27.43 -37.34 0.10
N SER A 3 26.67 -38.34 0.60
CA SER A 3 25.26 -38.56 0.24
C SER A 3 24.28 -37.59 0.92
N LEU A 4 24.58 -37.14 2.14
CA LEU A 4 23.73 -36.21 2.90
C LEU A 4 23.80 -34.79 2.31
N ILE A 5 24.97 -34.40 1.81
CA ILE A 5 25.20 -33.12 1.11
C ILE A 5 24.43 -33.07 -0.23
N LYS A 6 24.31 -34.22 -0.91
CA LYS A 6 23.52 -34.33 -2.15
C LYS A 6 22.02 -34.22 -1.88
N LEU A 7 21.53 -34.86 -0.82
CA LEU A 7 20.14 -34.77 -0.38
C LEU A 7 19.75 -33.35 0.05
N SER A 8 20.60 -32.66 0.81
CA SER A 8 20.33 -31.26 1.21
C SER A 8 20.26 -30.32 0.01
N SER A 9 21.13 -30.50 -0.99
CA SER A 9 21.11 -29.70 -2.22
C SER A 9 19.81 -29.89 -3.01
N ILE A 10 19.29 -31.12 -3.11
CA ILE A 10 18.05 -31.42 -3.85
C ILE A 10 16.84 -30.78 -3.15
N VAL A 11 16.76 -30.87 -1.82
CA VAL A 11 15.66 -30.25 -1.04
C VAL A 11 15.67 -28.73 -1.20
N ILE A 12 16.83 -28.10 -1.14
CA ILE A 12 16.98 -26.65 -1.35
C ILE A 12 16.55 -26.27 -2.78
N SER A 13 16.97 -27.03 -3.79
CA SER A 13 16.56 -26.79 -5.18
C SER A 13 15.05 -26.95 -5.37
N CYS A 14 14.41 -27.92 -4.73
CA CYS A 14 12.95 -28.10 -4.77
C CYS A 14 12.20 -26.93 -4.10
N LEU A 15 12.71 -26.38 -3.00
CA LEU A 15 12.12 -25.21 -2.34
C LEU A 15 12.24 -23.94 -3.21
N ILE A 16 13.31 -23.81 -3.99
CA ILE A 16 13.50 -22.69 -4.91
C ILE A 16 12.62 -22.84 -6.16
N LEU A 17 12.49 -24.05 -6.73
CA LEU A 17 11.70 -24.31 -7.93
C LEU A 17 10.19 -24.42 -7.69
N SER A 18 9.76 -24.84 -6.49
CA SER A 18 8.33 -24.94 -6.14
C SER A 18 7.64 -23.59 -5.97
N GLY A 19 8.37 -22.47 -6.07
CA GLY A 19 7.81 -21.13 -5.89
C GLY A 19 7.33 -20.85 -4.46
N CYS A 20 7.47 -21.80 -3.53
CA CYS A 20 7.19 -21.65 -2.09
C CYS A 20 8.28 -20.85 -1.38
N PHE A 21 8.81 -19.81 -2.01
CA PHE A 21 9.61 -18.81 -1.32
C PHE A 21 8.62 -17.83 -0.67
N PRO A 22 8.63 -17.63 0.66
CA PRO A 22 7.83 -16.57 1.24
C PRO A 22 8.34 -15.26 0.63
N CYS A 23 7.48 -14.62 -0.17
CA CYS A 23 7.60 -13.26 -0.69
C CYS A 23 9.04 -12.70 -0.73
N LYS A 24 9.66 -12.69 -1.92
CA LYS A 24 10.99 -12.07 -2.11
C LYS A 24 11.02 -10.67 -1.50
N LEU A 25 12.12 -10.35 -0.81
CA LEU A 25 12.40 -8.99 -0.37
C LEU A 25 12.32 -8.05 -1.59
N GLY A 26 11.35 -7.13 -1.58
CA GLY A 26 11.12 -6.17 -2.66
C GLY A 26 9.99 -6.53 -3.63
N ASP A 27 9.27 -7.63 -3.42
CA ASP A 27 8.04 -7.90 -4.18
C ASP A 27 6.86 -7.13 -3.56
N TRP A 28 6.56 -5.96 -4.12
CA TRP A 28 5.45 -5.10 -3.67
C TRP A 28 4.10 -5.81 -3.75
N ASN A 29 3.94 -6.77 -4.67
CA ASN A 29 2.73 -7.57 -4.82
C ASN A 29 2.52 -8.58 -3.68
N CYS A 30 3.57 -8.75 -2.87
CA CYS A 30 3.62 -9.62 -1.71
C CYS A 30 3.52 -8.82 -0.39
N SER A 31 3.45 -7.49 -0.47
CA SER A 31 2.96 -6.70 0.65
C SER A 31 1.49 -7.05 0.82
N GLN A 32 1.12 -7.66 1.95
CA GLN A 32 -0.27 -7.97 2.30
C GLN A 32 -1.04 -6.68 2.64
N ILE A 33 -0.88 -5.63 1.83
CA ILE A 33 -1.74 -4.46 1.90
C ILE A 33 -3.11 -4.95 1.50
N ASP A 34 -4.03 -4.94 2.46
CA ASP A 34 -5.42 -5.34 2.23
C ASP A 34 -5.96 -4.53 1.03
N PRO A 35 -6.35 -5.21 -0.08
CA PRO A 35 -6.81 -4.53 -1.28
C PRO A 35 -8.00 -3.60 -1.01
N ARG A 36 -8.82 -3.93 -0.02
CA ARG A 36 -9.96 -3.12 0.42
C ARG A 36 -9.49 -1.87 1.15
N TRP A 37 -8.48 -1.97 2.01
CA TRP A 37 -7.89 -0.81 2.67
C TRP A 37 -7.31 0.18 1.65
N SER A 38 -6.54 -0.32 0.67
CA SER A 38 -5.99 0.52 -0.40
C SER A 38 -7.10 1.21 -1.20
N LYS A 39 -8.11 0.46 -1.62
CA LYS A 39 -9.26 1.02 -2.35
C LYS A 39 -10.01 2.08 -1.55
N ASN A 40 -10.21 1.86 -0.25
CA ASN A 40 -10.89 2.82 0.63
C ASN A 40 -10.08 4.12 0.78
N ILE A 41 -8.74 4.05 0.79
CA ILE A 41 -7.88 5.24 0.79
C ILE A 41 -8.05 6.01 -0.51
N ASP A 42 -8.01 5.32 -1.66
CA ASP A 42 -8.16 5.96 -2.97
C ASP A 42 -9.51 6.66 -3.11
N GLU A 43 -10.59 6.01 -2.67
CA GLU A 43 -11.94 6.59 -2.63
C GLU A 43 -12.02 7.80 -1.70
N CYS A 44 -11.43 7.72 -0.49
CA CYS A 44 -11.35 8.84 0.44
C CYS A 44 -10.61 10.02 -0.19
N GLN A 45 -9.40 9.79 -0.70
CA GLN A 45 -8.56 10.86 -1.26
C GLN A 45 -9.25 11.53 -2.44
N SER A 46 -9.82 10.75 -3.37
CA SER A 46 -10.53 11.28 -4.53
C SER A 46 -11.71 12.17 -4.11
N THR A 47 -12.55 11.69 -3.19
CA THR A 47 -13.73 12.40 -2.71
C THR A 47 -13.35 13.69 -1.98
N GLN A 48 -12.41 13.61 -1.03
CA GLN A 48 -12.03 14.74 -0.20
C GLN A 48 -11.24 15.80 -0.97
N ARG A 49 -10.39 15.41 -1.91
CA ARG A 49 -9.72 16.36 -2.84
C ARG A 49 -10.75 17.10 -3.69
N SER A 50 -11.76 16.41 -4.22
CA SER A 50 -12.84 17.05 -4.99
C SER A 50 -13.61 18.07 -4.16
N ILE A 51 -13.99 17.71 -2.94
CA ILE A 51 -14.66 18.61 -1.99
C ILE A 51 -13.77 19.83 -1.69
N ALA A 52 -12.51 19.60 -1.35
CA ALA A 52 -11.57 20.65 -0.99
C ALA A 52 -11.31 21.61 -2.16
N LYS A 53 -11.16 21.10 -3.40
CA LYS A 53 -11.03 21.94 -4.61
C LYS A 53 -12.26 22.81 -4.83
N ASN A 54 -13.46 22.27 -4.63
CA ASN A 54 -14.71 23.02 -4.77
C ASN A 54 -14.89 24.11 -3.70
N ILE A 55 -14.50 23.83 -2.45
CA ILE A 55 -14.63 24.77 -1.33
C ILE A 55 -13.55 25.86 -1.40
N LEU A 56 -12.29 25.47 -1.59
CA LEU A 56 -11.16 26.39 -1.51
C LEU A 56 -10.90 27.14 -2.82
N LYS A 57 -11.27 26.56 -3.97
CA LYS A 57 -11.00 27.10 -5.31
C LYS A 57 -9.52 27.50 -5.44
N ASP A 58 -9.24 28.79 -5.58
CA ASP A 58 -7.88 29.33 -5.75
C ASP A 58 -7.00 29.17 -4.51
N ARG A 59 -7.58 28.83 -3.34
CA ARG A 59 -6.84 28.53 -2.11
C ARG A 59 -6.44 27.06 -1.99
N TYR A 60 -6.81 26.21 -2.95
CA TYR A 60 -6.35 24.84 -2.97
C TYR A 60 -4.85 24.80 -3.27
N SER A 61 -4.08 24.05 -2.48
CA SER A 61 -2.63 23.95 -2.61
C SER A 61 -2.14 22.53 -2.38
N ASP A 62 -0.93 22.24 -2.80
CA ASP A 62 -0.28 20.93 -2.61
C ASP A 62 -0.15 20.55 -1.13
N LYS A 63 -0.09 21.56 -0.24
CA LYS A 63 -0.11 21.35 1.21
C LYS A 63 -1.44 20.74 1.65
N ILE A 64 -2.56 21.30 1.19
CA ILE A 64 -3.89 20.75 1.49
C ILE A 64 -4.05 19.37 0.86
N ASP A 65 -3.57 19.17 -0.37
CA ASP A 65 -3.61 17.86 -1.03
C ASP A 65 -2.87 16.79 -0.19
N SER A 66 -1.68 17.13 0.29
CA SER A 66 -0.86 16.26 1.15
C SER A 66 -1.53 15.99 2.51
N GLU A 67 -2.13 17.00 3.13
CA GLU A 67 -2.89 16.84 4.39
C GLU A 67 -4.08 15.89 4.23
N ILE A 68 -4.83 16.02 3.13
CA ILE A 68 -5.93 15.10 2.80
C ILE A 68 -5.38 13.68 2.58
N GLY A 69 -4.28 13.54 1.83
CA GLY A 69 -3.63 12.25 1.59
C GLY A 69 -3.28 11.53 2.88
N ASN A 70 -2.56 12.23 3.77
CA ASN A 70 -2.17 11.70 5.09
C ASN A 70 -3.38 11.37 5.97
N SER A 71 -4.40 12.24 5.96
CA SER A 71 -5.62 12.03 6.76
C SER A 71 -6.40 10.80 6.30
N CYS A 72 -6.51 10.57 4.98
CA CYS A 72 -7.18 9.40 4.43
C CYS A 72 -6.42 8.09 4.69
N ILE A 73 -5.09 8.12 4.70
CA ILE A 73 -4.25 6.96 5.07
C ILE A 73 -4.49 6.57 6.54
N GLN A 74 -4.60 7.56 7.43
CA GLN A 74 -4.86 7.33 8.86
C GLN A 74 -6.31 6.94 9.15
N ASN A 75 -7.26 7.51 8.41
CA ASN A 75 -8.69 7.28 8.56
C ASN A 75 -9.42 7.41 7.22
N THR A 76 -9.84 6.29 6.65
CA THR A 76 -10.56 6.26 5.37
C THR A 76 -11.94 6.93 5.42
N ASN A 77 -12.48 7.22 6.61
CA ASN A 77 -13.71 7.98 6.80
C ASN A 77 -13.47 9.48 7.06
N TYR A 78 -12.25 9.97 6.81
CA TYR A 78 -11.90 11.38 6.94
C TYR A 78 -12.84 12.26 6.09
N LYS A 79 -13.23 13.40 6.66
CA LYS A 79 -14.05 14.42 6.00
C LYS A 79 -13.31 15.75 6.07
N PHE A 80 -12.99 16.29 4.91
CA PHE A 80 -12.39 17.60 4.78
C PHE A 80 -13.36 18.65 5.34
N LYS A 81 -12.85 19.45 6.29
CA LYS A 81 -13.53 20.62 6.82
C LYS A 81 -12.58 21.79 6.60
N THR A 82 -13.13 22.92 6.16
CA THR A 82 -12.36 24.15 5.99
C THR A 82 -11.66 24.46 7.31
N ILE A 83 -10.32 24.52 7.27
CA ILE A 83 -9.55 25.09 8.37
C ILE A 83 -9.80 26.59 8.24
N ASN A 84 -10.48 27.16 9.24
CA ASN A 84 -10.80 28.59 9.32
C ASN A 84 -9.52 29.43 9.43
#